data_AF-A0A6G0X7B3-F1
#
_entry.id   AF-A0A6G0X7B3-F1
#
_cell.length_a   1.000
_cell.length_b   1.000
_cell.length_c   1.000
_cell.angle_alpha   90.00
_cell.angle_beta   90.00
_cell.angle_gamma   90.00
#
_symmetry.space_group_name_H-M   'P 1'
#
loop_
_entity.id
_entity.type
_entity.pdbx_description
1 polymer ?
#
loop_
_entity_poly.entity_id
_entity_poly.type
_entity_poly.pdbx_seq_one_letter_code
_entity_poly.pdbx_strand_id
1 'polypeptide(L)'
;MAITRSTTHKKLSRRRAIKTGSCSCIWCQTWKPRKVYKYKKITTKLSPIAIAVAKAPAAKKAAANKTTAFESSASFVDPMSLSLVDPAARDIVANLTTANTKIHLMVTPTYVPYNASLALVNLADNMDEFFILQAIEAGNRFFVFSKWGHTGSSGQTKLSGPTTFGDARASFCEIFLEKTGNEWDNKKKFKKIDGKYDLLKETNSKQASGSWEYYMDDFVDGKTTGWYPYTAEGTTQTELLYQTHQTNSAYNRRIVQSGYFKYCIDLDEMTQTNIKTNKRRHIRRL
;
A
#
# COMPACT_ATOMS: atom_id res chain seq x y z
N MET A 1 -46.79 49.48 1.51
CA MET A 1 -46.63 48.64 0.30
C MET A 1 -46.25 47.24 0.75
N ALA A 2 -47.19 46.30 0.69
CA ALA A 2 -47.02 44.91 1.09
C ALA A 2 -46.53 44.09 -0.12
N ILE A 3 -45.46 43.32 0.05
CA ILE A 3 -44.91 42.45 -0.98
C ILE A 3 -45.32 41.00 -0.67
N THR A 4 -46.26 40.49 -1.47
CA THR A 4 -46.77 39.11 -1.44
C THR A 4 -45.75 38.13 -2.05
N ARG A 5 -45.47 37.02 -1.34
CA ARG A 5 -44.68 35.88 -1.84
C ARG A 5 -45.57 34.90 -2.61
N SER A 6 -45.18 34.54 -3.83
CA SER A 6 -45.81 33.47 -4.63
C SER A 6 -44.86 32.27 -4.67
N THR A 7 -45.37 31.10 -4.28
CA THR A 7 -44.64 29.83 -4.24
C THR A 7 -45.10 28.93 -5.39
N THR A 8 -44.24 28.67 -6.38
CA THR A 8 -44.53 27.75 -7.49
C THR A 8 -43.98 26.36 -7.21
N HIS A 9 -44.86 25.36 -7.07
CA HIS A 9 -44.50 23.95 -6.96
C HIS A 9 -44.41 23.28 -8.34
N LYS A 10 -43.24 22.74 -8.69
CA LYS A 10 -43.03 21.95 -9.92
C LYS A 10 -43.27 20.46 -9.62
N LYS A 11 -44.34 19.88 -10.18
CA LYS A 11 -44.66 18.44 -10.10
C LYS A 11 -43.63 17.63 -10.90
N LEU A 12 -42.88 16.73 -10.25
CA LEU A 12 -42.05 15.73 -10.94
C LEU A 12 -42.91 14.59 -11.49
N SER A 13 -42.63 14.20 -12.74
CA SER A 13 -43.30 13.10 -13.45
C SER A 13 -42.90 11.73 -12.89
N ARG A 14 -43.90 10.84 -12.77
CA ARG A 14 -43.73 9.45 -12.33
C ARG A 14 -43.00 8.65 -13.43
N ARG A 15 -41.83 8.10 -13.12
CA ARG A 15 -41.17 7.09 -13.98
C ARG A 15 -41.86 5.73 -13.78
N ARG A 16 -42.15 5.04 -14.89
CA ARG A 16 -42.73 3.68 -14.93
C ARG A 16 -41.81 2.67 -14.24
N ALA A 17 -42.40 1.78 -13.45
CA ALA A 17 -41.72 0.64 -12.85
C ALA A 17 -41.39 -0.43 -13.92
N ILE A 18 -40.16 -0.93 -13.90
CA ILE A 18 -39.71 -2.07 -14.71
C ILE A 18 -40.26 -3.34 -14.05
N LYS A 19 -41.05 -4.14 -14.78
CA LYS A 19 -41.53 -5.45 -14.33
C LYS A 19 -40.36 -6.43 -14.28
N THR A 20 -39.96 -6.88 -13.10
CA THR A 20 -39.02 -8.00 -12.92
C THR A 20 -39.78 -9.32 -13.05
N GLY A 21 -39.36 -10.17 -13.98
CA GLY A 21 -39.86 -11.53 -14.12
C GLY A 21 -39.58 -12.38 -12.87
N SER A 22 -40.58 -13.15 -12.46
CA SER A 22 -40.49 -14.12 -11.37
C SER A 22 -39.64 -15.33 -11.83
N CYS A 23 -38.48 -15.52 -11.22
CA CYS A 23 -37.66 -16.73 -11.37
C CYS A 23 -37.97 -17.68 -10.22
N SER A 24 -38.43 -18.89 -10.52
CA SER A 24 -38.94 -19.88 -9.56
C SER A 24 -37.90 -20.92 -9.11
N CYS A 25 -36.61 -20.62 -9.20
CA CYS A 25 -35.57 -21.56 -8.75
C CYS A 25 -35.43 -21.56 -7.22
N ILE A 26 -35.20 -22.75 -6.65
CA ILE A 26 -35.08 -23.02 -5.20
C ILE A 26 -34.00 -22.15 -4.52
N TRP A 27 -33.04 -21.65 -5.30
CA TRP A 27 -31.96 -20.76 -4.83
C TRP A 27 -32.41 -19.30 -4.57
N CYS A 28 -33.52 -18.84 -5.17
CA CYS A 28 -34.06 -17.50 -4.92
C CYS A 28 -34.92 -17.42 -3.65
N GLN A 29 -35.40 -18.55 -3.10
CA GLN A 29 -36.32 -18.58 -1.95
C GLN A 29 -35.62 -18.52 -0.58
N THR A 30 -34.28 -18.65 -0.52
CA THR A 30 -33.52 -18.64 0.74
C THR A 30 -32.64 -17.41 0.95
N TRP A 31 -32.75 -16.40 0.06
CA TRP A 31 -31.97 -15.17 0.17
C TRP A 31 -32.59 -14.20 1.17
N LYS A 32 -32.02 -14.12 2.39
CA LYS A 32 -32.35 -13.09 3.38
C LYS A 32 -31.52 -11.82 3.10
N PRO A 33 -32.13 -10.63 2.93
CA PRO A 33 -31.37 -9.40 2.71
C PRO A 33 -30.55 -9.04 3.96
N ARG A 34 -29.25 -8.74 3.77
CA ARG A 34 -28.39 -8.17 4.84
C ARG A 34 -28.92 -6.79 5.24
N LYS A 35 -28.99 -6.52 6.55
CA LYS A 35 -29.35 -5.20 7.10
C LYS A 35 -28.40 -4.13 6.55
N VAL A 36 -28.97 -3.15 5.84
CA VAL A 36 -28.26 -1.96 5.37
C VAL A 36 -28.23 -0.94 6.51
N TYR A 37 -27.04 -0.69 7.08
CA TYR A 37 -26.85 0.40 8.05
C TYR A 37 -26.76 1.73 7.31
N LYS A 38 -27.72 2.64 7.56
CA LYS A 38 -27.72 4.00 7.03
C LYS A 38 -26.84 4.91 7.90
N TYR A 39 -25.70 5.35 7.38
CA TYR A 39 -24.93 6.43 7.99
C TYR A 39 -25.53 7.80 7.60
N LYS A 40 -25.80 8.64 8.60
CA LYS A 40 -26.18 10.05 8.41
C LYS A 40 -24.92 10.83 7.98
N LYS A 41 -24.92 11.39 6.77
CA LYS A 41 -23.92 12.38 6.34
C LYS A 41 -24.17 13.69 7.10
N ILE A 42 -23.21 14.10 7.94
CA ILE A 42 -23.14 15.47 8.46
C ILE A 42 -22.35 16.29 7.44
N THR A 43 -22.98 17.29 6.83
CA THR A 43 -22.32 18.24 5.92
C THR A 43 -22.14 19.57 6.65
N THR A 44 -20.91 19.87 7.07
CA THR A 44 -20.51 21.23 7.45
C THR A 44 -20.08 21.97 6.17
N LYS A 45 -20.80 23.06 5.84
CA LYS A 45 -20.44 23.96 4.75
C LYS A 45 -19.25 24.81 5.19
N LEU A 46 -18.13 24.71 4.48
CA LEU A 46 -17.05 25.69 4.56
C LEU A 46 -17.09 26.58 3.30
N SER A 47 -17.11 27.88 3.54
CA SER A 47 -17.06 28.94 2.53
C SER A 47 -15.66 29.01 1.91
N PRO A 48 -15.52 29.22 0.59
CA PRO A 48 -14.20 29.41 -0.02
C PRO A 48 -13.64 30.80 0.32
N ILE A 49 -12.43 30.83 0.88
CA ILE A 49 -11.59 32.04 0.91
C ILE A 49 -10.84 32.09 -0.42
N ALA A 50 -11.04 33.17 -1.17
CA ALA A 50 -10.36 33.42 -2.43
C ALA A 50 -8.89 33.84 -2.17
N ILE A 51 -7.95 33.17 -2.82
CA ILE A 51 -6.57 33.65 -2.96
C ILE A 51 -6.35 33.94 -4.45
N ALA A 52 -6.07 35.20 -4.75
CA ALA A 52 -5.85 35.70 -6.10
C ALA A 52 -4.54 35.15 -6.68
N VAL A 53 -4.61 34.63 -7.91
CA VAL A 53 -3.45 34.19 -8.71
C VAL A 53 -2.94 35.40 -9.50
N ALA A 54 -1.72 35.86 -9.21
CA ALA A 54 -1.01 36.85 -10.02
C ALA A 54 -0.26 36.17 -11.18
N LYS A 55 -0.31 36.80 -12.37
CA LYS A 55 0.33 36.36 -13.62
C LYS A 55 1.87 36.44 -13.55
N ALA A 56 2.53 35.42 -14.11
CA ALA A 56 3.98 35.43 -14.39
C ALA A 56 4.32 36.20 -15.69
N PRO A 57 5.44 36.95 -15.75
CA PRO A 57 6.03 37.41 -17.00
C PRO A 57 7.22 36.54 -17.47
N ALA A 58 7.52 36.69 -18.76
CA ALA A 58 8.34 35.84 -19.61
C ALA A 58 9.87 35.89 -19.41
N ALA A 59 10.52 34.86 -19.96
CA ALA A 59 11.94 34.53 -19.90
C ALA A 59 12.92 35.54 -20.54
N LYS A 60 14.16 35.57 -20.03
CA LYS A 60 15.39 35.96 -20.75
C LYS A 60 16.60 35.13 -20.29
N LYS A 61 17.48 34.81 -21.24
CA LYS A 61 18.75 34.05 -21.13
C LYS A 61 19.86 34.83 -20.41
N ALA A 62 20.76 34.15 -19.68
CA ALA A 62 22.22 34.08 -19.94
C ALA A 62 23.08 33.73 -18.69
N ALA A 63 24.14 32.95 -18.99
CA ALA A 63 25.48 32.90 -18.36
C ALA A 63 25.69 32.27 -16.96
N ALA A 64 26.82 31.57 -16.89
CA ALA A 64 27.31 30.70 -15.83
C ALA A 64 27.78 31.45 -14.56
N ASN A 65 27.61 30.82 -13.38
CA ASN A 65 28.75 30.57 -12.48
C ASN A 65 28.42 29.55 -11.37
N LYS A 66 29.47 28.83 -10.96
CA LYS A 66 29.51 27.86 -9.84
C LYS A 66 29.34 28.56 -8.48
N THR A 67 28.42 28.06 -7.63
CA THR A 67 28.68 27.91 -6.18
C THR A 67 27.67 26.98 -5.51
N THR A 68 28.19 25.92 -4.91
CA THR A 68 27.78 25.26 -3.66
C THR A 68 26.31 25.36 -3.24
N ALA A 69 25.53 24.29 -3.49
CA ALA A 69 24.28 24.03 -2.81
C ALA A 69 24.49 22.92 -1.78
N PHE A 70 24.22 23.26 -0.53
CA PHE A 70 24.02 22.34 0.59
C PHE A 70 22.81 21.47 0.27
N GLU A 71 23.07 20.25 -0.20
CA GLU A 71 22.03 19.25 -0.44
C GLU A 71 21.57 18.69 0.90
N SER A 72 20.34 19.05 1.28
CA SER A 72 19.59 18.36 2.30
C SER A 72 19.45 16.91 1.86
N SER A 73 20.20 16.03 2.51
CA SER A 73 20.21 14.60 2.31
C SER A 73 18.80 14.05 2.49
N ALA A 74 18.18 13.69 1.37
CA ALA A 74 17.09 12.73 1.38
C ALA A 74 17.65 11.46 2.04
N SER A 75 17.09 11.11 3.19
CA SER A 75 17.48 9.96 3.98
C SER A 75 17.39 8.70 3.12
N PHE A 76 18.57 8.13 2.84
CA PHE A 76 18.73 6.79 2.29
C PHE A 76 18.08 5.81 3.27
N VAL A 77 16.87 5.38 2.97
CA VAL A 77 16.22 4.26 3.66
C VAL A 77 16.86 2.99 3.13
N ASP A 78 17.56 2.25 3.98
CA ASP A 78 17.85 0.84 3.74
C ASP A 78 16.50 0.12 3.61
N PRO A 79 16.12 -0.37 2.40
CA PRO A 79 14.81 -1.00 2.20
C PRO A 79 14.77 -2.44 2.75
N MET A 80 15.81 -2.88 3.46
CA MET A 80 16.03 -4.28 3.75
C MET A 80 16.33 -4.52 5.23
N SER A 81 15.27 -4.46 6.02
CA SER A 81 15.10 -5.42 7.09
C SER A 81 13.62 -5.54 7.40
N LEU A 82 13.05 -6.64 6.91
CA LEU A 82 11.73 -7.09 7.34
C LEU A 82 11.69 -7.30 8.86
N SER A 83 12.82 -7.41 9.55
CA SER A 83 12.96 -7.51 11.01
C SER A 83 13.27 -6.19 11.72
N LEU A 84 13.28 -5.06 11.01
CA LEU A 84 13.36 -3.72 11.61
C LEU A 84 11.95 -3.14 11.74
N VAL A 85 11.77 -2.32 12.76
CA VAL A 85 10.57 -1.48 12.89
C VAL A 85 10.44 -0.61 11.63
N ASP A 86 9.26 -0.61 11.01
CA ASP A 86 8.97 0.20 9.82
C ASP A 86 9.32 1.67 10.10
N PRO A 87 9.98 2.39 9.17
CA PRO A 87 10.40 3.77 9.38
C PRO A 87 9.26 4.69 9.83
N ALA A 88 8.07 4.57 9.23
CA ALA A 88 6.92 5.40 9.61
C ALA A 88 6.48 5.11 11.05
N ALA A 89 6.53 3.84 11.47
CA ALA A 89 6.22 3.47 12.84
C ALA A 89 7.28 4.00 13.82
N ARG A 90 8.56 3.89 13.46
CA ARG A 90 9.68 4.39 14.27
C ARG A 90 9.58 5.89 14.48
N ASP A 91 9.28 6.66 13.45
CA ASP A 91 9.16 8.12 13.53
C ASP A 91 8.00 8.55 14.44
N ILE A 92 6.83 7.90 14.30
CA ILE A 92 5.68 8.20 15.16
C ILE A 92 5.99 7.82 16.62
N VAL A 93 6.55 6.64 16.87
CA VAL A 93 6.89 6.17 18.23
C VAL A 93 7.97 7.04 18.86
N ALA A 94 8.99 7.46 18.10
CA ALA A 94 10.04 8.36 18.59
C ALA A 94 9.46 9.65 19.14
N ASN A 95 8.52 10.28 18.41
CA ASN A 95 7.83 11.50 18.85
C ASN A 95 6.93 11.32 20.08
N LEU A 96 6.48 10.09 20.35
CA LEU A 96 5.69 9.77 21.54
C LEU A 96 6.56 9.40 22.74
N THR A 97 7.87 9.23 22.57
CA THR A 97 8.77 8.71 23.61
C THR A 97 9.77 9.74 24.10
N THR A 98 10.37 9.48 25.26
CA THR A 98 11.42 10.35 25.81
C THR A 98 12.69 10.19 24.97
N ALA A 99 13.49 11.24 24.87
CA ALA A 99 14.80 11.20 24.24
C ALA A 99 15.61 9.99 24.74
N ASN A 100 16.30 9.30 23.82
CA ASN A 100 17.10 8.09 24.05
C ASN A 100 16.33 6.79 24.38
N THR A 101 15.00 6.75 24.22
CA THR A 101 14.26 5.49 24.33
C THR A 101 14.64 4.54 23.18
N LYS A 102 15.09 3.32 23.50
CA LYS A 102 15.36 2.30 22.49
C LYS A 102 14.05 1.78 21.89
N ILE A 103 13.89 1.90 20.57
CA ILE A 103 12.71 1.43 19.82
C ILE A 103 13.09 0.19 19.01
N HIS A 104 12.41 -0.92 19.27
CA HIS A 104 12.65 -2.20 18.62
C HIS A 104 11.36 -3.01 18.51
N LEU A 105 11.38 -4.10 17.73
CA LEU A 105 10.25 -5.02 17.70
C LEU A 105 10.13 -5.73 19.05
N MET A 106 8.89 -5.87 19.51
CA MET A 106 8.56 -6.73 20.63
C MET A 106 8.93 -8.18 20.28
N VAL A 107 9.53 -8.90 21.22
CA VAL A 107 9.98 -10.28 21.03
C VAL A 107 9.28 -11.23 22.00
N THR A 108 9.15 -12.49 21.59
CA THR A 108 8.75 -13.59 22.47
C THR A 108 9.89 -13.96 23.42
N PRO A 109 9.63 -14.75 24.48
CA PRO A 109 10.69 -15.29 25.34
C PRO A 109 11.74 -16.15 24.62
N THR A 110 11.44 -16.63 23.40
CA THR A 110 12.37 -17.38 22.55
C THR A 110 13.07 -16.49 21.51
N TYR A 111 13.03 -15.17 21.69
CA TYR A 111 13.65 -14.15 20.82
C TYR A 111 13.11 -14.11 19.39
N VAL A 112 11.91 -14.63 19.15
CA VAL A 112 11.21 -14.46 17.87
C VAL A 112 10.44 -13.14 17.89
N PRO A 113 10.66 -12.22 16.92
CA PRO A 113 9.94 -10.96 16.86
C PRO A 113 8.47 -11.12 16.45
N TYR A 114 7.62 -10.24 16.96
CA TYR A 114 6.24 -10.05 16.52
C TYR A 114 6.21 -9.18 15.26
N ASN A 115 6.46 -9.80 14.12
CA ASN A 115 6.51 -9.16 12.82
C ASN A 115 5.98 -10.08 11.73
N ALA A 116 5.02 -9.60 10.95
CA ALA A 116 4.45 -10.32 9.84
C ALA A 116 4.37 -9.43 8.61
N SER A 117 4.83 -9.98 7.48
CA SER A 117 4.62 -9.40 6.16
C SER A 117 3.72 -10.32 5.37
N LEU A 118 2.59 -9.78 4.93
CA LEU A 118 1.52 -10.56 4.34
C LEU A 118 1.22 -10.09 2.92
N ALA A 119 0.83 -11.03 2.06
CA ALA A 119 0.47 -10.75 0.67
C ALA A 119 -0.88 -11.38 0.30
N LEU A 120 -1.69 -10.63 -0.44
CA LEU A 120 -2.91 -11.11 -1.09
C LEU A 120 -2.82 -10.78 -2.57
N VAL A 121 -2.57 -11.81 -3.38
CA VAL A 121 -2.38 -11.66 -4.82
C VAL A 121 -3.46 -12.43 -5.55
N ASN A 122 -4.16 -11.74 -6.44
CA ASN A 122 -5.09 -12.29 -7.40
C ASN A 122 -4.80 -11.67 -8.77
N LEU A 123 -4.05 -12.41 -9.59
CA LEU A 123 -3.61 -11.96 -10.91
C LEU A 123 -4.78 -11.80 -11.89
N ALA A 124 -5.83 -12.62 -11.76
CA ALA A 124 -7.00 -12.54 -12.65
C ALA A 124 -7.75 -11.22 -12.48
N ASP A 125 -7.84 -10.74 -11.24
CA ASP A 125 -8.51 -9.47 -10.90
C ASP A 125 -7.54 -8.27 -10.89
N ASN A 126 -6.29 -8.47 -11.30
CA ASN A 126 -5.23 -7.47 -11.23
C ASN A 126 -5.05 -6.84 -9.83
N MET A 127 -5.23 -7.65 -8.79
CA MET A 127 -5.11 -7.24 -7.38
C MET A 127 -3.85 -7.82 -6.77
N ASP A 128 -3.05 -6.95 -6.16
CA ASP A 128 -1.90 -7.32 -5.34
C ASP A 128 -1.83 -6.34 -4.18
N GLU A 129 -2.07 -6.86 -3.00
CA GLU A 129 -2.11 -6.09 -1.76
C GLU A 129 -1.09 -6.64 -0.77
N PHE A 130 -0.52 -5.72 -0.01
CA PHE A 130 0.38 -6.04 1.09
C PHE A 130 -0.25 -5.62 2.43
N PHE A 131 0.12 -6.34 3.49
CA PHE A 131 -0.19 -5.97 4.86
C PHE A 131 1.02 -6.26 5.76
N ILE A 132 1.61 -5.22 6.33
CA ILE A 132 2.69 -5.31 7.33
C ILE A 132 2.06 -5.15 8.71
N LEU A 133 2.41 -6.03 9.64
CA LEU A 133 1.96 -6.02 11.02
C LEU A 133 3.15 -6.18 11.95
N GLN A 134 3.33 -5.23 12.87
CA GLN A 134 4.46 -5.21 13.81
C GLN A 134 3.99 -4.89 15.22
N ALA A 135 4.46 -5.61 16.23
CA ALA A 135 4.40 -5.16 17.61
C ALA A 135 5.75 -4.56 18.01
N ILE A 136 5.72 -3.39 18.64
CA ILE A 136 6.87 -2.52 18.88
C ILE A 136 6.98 -2.26 20.38
N GLU A 137 8.20 -2.31 20.89
CA GLU A 137 8.55 -2.01 22.27
C GLU A 137 9.46 -0.77 22.32
N ALA A 138 9.08 0.19 23.17
CA ALA A 138 9.81 1.42 23.41
C ALA A 138 9.82 1.76 24.92
N GLY A 139 10.87 1.31 25.62
CA GLY A 139 10.91 1.32 27.08
C GLY A 139 9.79 0.45 27.65
N ASN A 140 8.96 0.99 28.55
CA ASN A 140 7.82 0.24 29.13
C ASN A 140 6.51 0.44 28.36
N ARG A 141 6.58 0.86 27.09
CA ARG A 141 5.41 1.12 26.25
C ARG A 141 5.41 0.23 25.03
N PHE A 142 4.24 -0.34 24.73
CA PHE A 142 4.06 -1.24 23.62
C PHE A 142 3.07 -0.65 22.61
N PHE A 143 3.33 -0.91 21.34
CA PHE A 143 2.51 -0.42 20.23
C PHE A 143 2.27 -1.54 19.22
N VAL A 144 1.15 -1.47 18.50
CA VAL A 144 0.88 -2.32 17.34
C VAL A 144 0.74 -1.45 16.11
N PHE A 145 1.59 -1.69 15.13
CA PHE A 145 1.64 -0.99 13.87
C PHE A 145 1.10 -1.87 12.75
N SER A 146 0.27 -1.30 11.89
CA SER A 146 -0.21 -1.92 10.66
C SER A 146 -0.01 -0.97 9.49
N LYS A 147 0.45 -1.49 8.36
CA LYS A 147 0.55 -0.75 7.10
C LYS A 147 0.04 -1.62 5.96
N TRP A 148 -0.84 -1.08 5.13
CA TRP A 148 -1.50 -1.86 4.07
C TRP A 148 -1.78 -1.04 2.83
N GLY A 149 -1.90 -1.70 1.69
CA GLY A 149 -2.24 -1.05 0.43
C GLY A 149 -1.93 -1.92 -0.77
N HIS A 150 -2.03 -1.34 -1.95
CA HIS A 150 -1.55 -2.00 -3.16
C HIS A 150 -0.03 -2.05 -3.18
N THR A 151 0.53 -3.16 -3.66
CA THR A 151 1.98 -3.33 -3.81
C THR A 151 2.54 -2.23 -4.72
N GLY A 152 3.60 -1.55 -4.28
CA GLY A 152 4.16 -0.36 -4.95
C GLY A 152 3.50 0.99 -4.59
N SER A 153 2.44 1.01 -3.77
CA SER A 153 1.90 2.26 -3.23
C SER A 153 2.48 2.56 -1.84
N SER A 154 2.38 3.82 -1.40
CA SER A 154 2.75 4.20 -0.01
C SER A 154 1.88 3.52 1.06
N GLY A 155 0.68 3.09 0.68
CA GLY A 155 -0.30 2.47 1.57
C GLY A 155 -0.89 3.44 2.60
N GLN A 156 -1.69 2.87 3.49
CA GLN A 156 -2.21 3.49 4.71
C GLN A 156 -1.50 2.88 5.91
N THR A 157 -1.37 3.66 6.99
CA THR A 157 -0.76 3.21 8.25
C THR A 157 -1.73 3.40 9.41
N LYS A 158 -1.57 2.58 10.45
CA LYS A 158 -2.24 2.72 11.74
C LYS A 158 -1.28 2.30 12.84
N LEU A 159 -1.12 3.15 13.83
CA LEU A 159 -0.43 2.84 15.08
C LEU A 159 -1.46 2.82 16.21
N SER A 160 -1.46 1.75 17.00
CA SER A 160 -2.31 1.61 18.20
C SER A 160 -1.42 1.48 19.43
N GLY A 161 -1.84 2.11 20.54
CA GLY A 161 -1.05 2.21 21.78
C GLY A 161 -0.84 3.68 22.20
N PRO A 162 -0.04 3.95 23.24
CA PRO A 162 0.72 2.97 24.03
C PRO A 162 -0.19 2.05 24.86
N THR A 163 0.22 0.80 25.03
CA THR A 163 -0.51 -0.21 25.83
C THR A 163 0.47 -1.13 26.58
N THR A 164 -0.05 -2.15 27.28
CA THR A 164 0.73 -3.18 27.98
C THR A 164 1.26 -4.25 27.01
N PHE A 165 2.26 -5.02 27.44
CA PHE A 165 2.77 -6.16 26.67
C PHE A 165 1.67 -7.16 26.32
N GLY A 166 0.79 -7.48 27.28
CA GLY A 166 -0.30 -8.43 27.11
C GLY A 166 -1.31 -7.98 26.06
N ASP A 167 -1.72 -6.71 26.14
CA ASP A 167 -2.70 -6.13 25.21
C ASP A 167 -2.13 -5.94 23.80
N ALA A 168 -0.85 -5.55 23.69
CA ALA A 168 -0.17 -5.45 22.39
C ALA A 168 -0.05 -6.82 21.72
N ARG A 169 0.33 -7.86 22.48
CA ARG A 169 0.36 -9.25 22.00
C ARG A 169 -1.02 -9.69 21.53
N ALA A 170 -2.06 -9.49 22.35
CA ALA A 170 -3.42 -9.89 22.03
C ALA A 170 -3.91 -9.21 20.75
N SER A 171 -3.72 -7.89 20.64
CA SER A 171 -4.10 -7.10 19.46
C SER A 171 -3.36 -7.56 18.20
N PHE A 172 -2.06 -7.84 18.30
CA PHE A 172 -1.28 -8.38 17.19
C PHE A 172 -1.83 -9.73 16.72
N CYS A 173 -2.04 -10.66 17.66
CA CYS A 173 -2.54 -12.00 17.34
C CYS A 173 -3.96 -11.96 16.76
N GLU A 174 -4.83 -11.08 17.26
CA GLU A 174 -6.18 -10.87 16.75
C GLU A 174 -6.16 -10.38 15.30
N ILE A 175 -5.38 -9.33 15.00
CA ILE A 175 -5.27 -8.79 13.63
C ILE A 175 -4.69 -9.86 12.69
N PHE A 176 -3.65 -10.58 13.14
CA PHE A 176 -3.06 -11.66 12.34
C PHE A 176 -4.08 -12.76 12.02
N LEU A 177 -4.86 -13.20 13.01
CA LEU A 177 -5.92 -14.19 12.85
C LEU A 177 -7.04 -13.68 11.93
N GLU A 178 -7.44 -12.42 12.06
CA GLU A 178 -8.45 -11.81 11.19
C GLU A 178 -8.01 -11.87 9.72
N LYS A 179 -6.79 -11.38 9.43
CA LYS A 179 -6.26 -11.24 8.06
C LYS A 179 -5.89 -12.55 7.40
N THR A 180 -5.40 -13.52 8.16
CA THR A 180 -4.87 -14.78 7.62
C THR A 180 -5.75 -16.00 7.90
N GLY A 181 -6.61 -15.94 8.93
CA GLY A 181 -7.33 -17.09 9.45
C GLY A 181 -6.46 -18.11 10.20
N ASN A 182 -5.21 -17.76 10.51
CA ASN A 182 -4.26 -18.61 11.23
C ASN A 182 -3.87 -17.96 12.57
N GLU A 183 -3.61 -18.77 13.59
CA GLU A 183 -3.07 -18.28 14.86
C GLU A 183 -1.59 -17.96 14.75
N TRP A 184 -1.16 -16.84 15.33
CA TRP A 184 0.24 -16.41 15.29
C TRP A 184 1.18 -17.40 15.98
N ASP A 185 0.79 -17.90 17.16
CA ASP A 185 1.60 -18.84 17.94
C ASP A 185 1.83 -20.18 17.18
N ASN A 186 0.95 -20.51 16.24
CA ASN A 186 1.02 -21.69 15.38
C ASN A 186 1.51 -21.38 13.95
N LYS A 187 2.16 -20.23 13.70
CA LYS A 187 2.63 -19.82 12.36
C LYS A 187 3.53 -20.83 11.64
N LYS A 188 4.20 -21.74 12.35
CA LYS A 188 4.98 -22.84 11.74
C LYS A 188 4.10 -23.83 10.96
N LYS A 189 2.81 -23.92 11.30
CA LYS A 189 1.81 -24.75 10.63
C LYS A 189 0.87 -23.92 9.74
N PHE A 190 1.29 -22.71 9.35
CA PHE A 190 0.49 -21.79 8.55
C PHE A 190 -0.06 -22.48 7.30
N LYS A 191 -1.35 -22.29 7.04
CA LYS A 191 -2.00 -22.73 5.82
C LYS A 191 -2.64 -21.53 5.14
N LYS A 192 -2.26 -21.31 3.88
CA LYS A 192 -2.92 -20.32 3.04
C LYS A 192 -4.40 -20.66 2.90
N ILE A 193 -5.25 -19.67 3.16
CA ILE A 193 -6.70 -19.73 2.96
C ILE A 193 -7.04 -18.86 1.76
N ASP A 194 -7.91 -19.37 0.88
CA ASP A 194 -8.38 -18.62 -0.29
C ASP A 194 -9.10 -17.33 0.13
N GLY A 195 -8.86 -16.25 -0.62
CA GLY A 195 -9.39 -14.92 -0.31
C GLY A 195 -8.84 -14.23 0.95
N LYS A 196 -7.90 -14.86 1.69
CA LYS A 196 -7.21 -14.25 2.84
C LYS A 196 -5.75 -13.97 2.55
N TYR A 197 -5.09 -13.16 3.38
CA TYR A 197 -3.66 -12.90 3.20
C TYR A 197 -2.81 -14.16 3.47
N ASP A 198 -1.75 -14.33 2.70
CA ASP A 198 -0.68 -15.30 2.95
C ASP A 198 0.43 -14.70 3.81
N LEU A 199 1.18 -15.54 4.50
CA LEU A 199 2.37 -15.13 5.25
C LEU A 199 3.61 -15.29 4.39
N LEU A 200 4.29 -14.17 4.11
CA LEU A 200 5.59 -14.18 3.45
C LEU A 200 6.67 -14.59 4.44
N LYS A 201 7.60 -15.43 3.98
CA LYS A 201 8.80 -15.80 4.73
C LYS A 201 9.81 -14.65 4.68
N GLU A 202 10.43 -14.37 5.82
CA GLU A 202 11.50 -13.39 5.92
C GLU A 202 12.75 -13.86 5.16
N THR A 203 13.37 -12.96 4.41
CA THR A 203 14.64 -13.21 3.73
C THR A 203 15.79 -12.99 4.72
N ASN A 204 16.59 -14.02 4.98
CA ASN A 204 17.69 -13.99 5.96
C ASN A 204 19.01 -13.42 5.40
N SER A 205 19.08 -13.08 4.12
CA SER A 205 20.31 -12.56 3.51
C SER A 205 20.35 -11.04 3.55
N LYS A 206 21.43 -10.48 4.12
CA LYS A 206 21.90 -9.12 3.80
C LYS A 206 22.33 -9.13 2.34
N GLN A 207 21.39 -8.98 1.42
CA GLN A 207 21.69 -8.98 -0.01
C GLN A 207 22.09 -7.57 -0.44
N ALA A 208 23.14 -7.46 -1.26
CA ALA A 208 23.54 -6.18 -1.83
C ALA A 208 22.37 -5.58 -2.62
N SER A 209 22.10 -4.28 -2.47
CA SER A 209 21.10 -3.57 -3.27
C SER A 209 21.44 -3.68 -4.76
N GLY A 210 20.47 -4.11 -5.56
CA GLY A 210 20.60 -4.19 -7.02
C GLY A 210 20.06 -2.95 -7.71
N SER A 211 20.62 -2.63 -8.87
CA SER A 211 20.00 -1.67 -9.80
C SER A 211 19.12 -2.41 -10.80
N TRP A 212 18.08 -1.75 -11.30
CA TRP A 212 17.13 -2.38 -12.22
C TRP A 212 17.02 -1.59 -13.53
N GLU A 213 16.93 -2.32 -14.63
CA GLU A 213 16.76 -1.76 -15.97
C GLU A 213 15.66 -2.51 -16.74
N TYR A 214 15.02 -1.82 -17.67
CA TYR A 214 14.07 -2.40 -18.62
C TYR A 214 14.47 -2.11 -20.05
N TYR A 215 14.17 -3.04 -20.94
CA TYR A 215 14.48 -2.90 -22.36
C TYR A 215 13.36 -2.15 -23.09
N MET A 216 13.72 -1.19 -23.93
CA MET A 216 12.81 -0.54 -24.89
C MET A 216 13.28 -0.81 -26.32
N ASP A 217 12.36 -1.18 -27.20
CA ASP A 217 12.60 -1.50 -28.61
C ASP A 217 11.64 -0.85 -29.60
N ASP A 218 10.68 -0.04 -29.12
CA ASP A 218 9.56 0.42 -29.94
C ASP A 218 9.53 1.95 -30.17
N PHE A 219 10.67 2.62 -30.01
CA PHE A 219 10.86 4.04 -30.32
C PHE A 219 9.85 5.03 -29.68
N VAL A 220 9.24 4.64 -28.56
CA VAL A 220 8.30 5.48 -27.83
C VAL A 220 9.04 6.69 -27.23
N ASP A 221 8.44 7.88 -27.37
CA ASP A 221 8.97 9.15 -26.86
C ASP A 221 10.35 9.55 -27.43
N GLY A 222 10.69 9.08 -28.63
CA GLY A 222 11.98 9.40 -29.28
C GLY A 222 13.18 8.70 -28.62
N LYS A 223 12.94 7.70 -27.77
CA LYS A 223 13.99 6.90 -27.15
C LYS A 223 14.53 5.87 -28.14
N THR A 224 15.85 5.74 -28.19
CA THR A 224 16.54 4.71 -28.97
C THR A 224 16.33 3.32 -28.35
N THR A 225 16.45 2.28 -29.16
CA THR A 225 16.44 0.90 -28.65
C THR A 225 17.57 0.69 -27.64
N GLY A 226 17.26 0.15 -26.45
CA GLY A 226 18.26 -0.05 -25.40
C GLY A 226 17.69 -0.32 -24.00
N TRP A 227 18.61 -0.50 -23.05
CA TRP A 227 18.29 -0.65 -21.63
C TRP A 227 18.16 0.72 -20.97
N TYR A 228 17.09 0.89 -20.19
CA TYR A 228 16.81 2.11 -19.45
C TYR A 228 16.70 1.82 -17.96
N PRO A 229 17.29 2.66 -17.10
CA PRO A 229 17.21 2.48 -15.66
C PRO A 229 15.78 2.70 -15.16
N TYR A 230 15.44 1.96 -14.11
CA TYR A 230 14.27 2.24 -13.30
C TYR A 230 14.46 3.57 -12.56
N THR A 231 13.34 4.18 -12.17
CA THR A 231 13.39 5.28 -11.19
C THR A 231 13.85 4.76 -9.84
N ALA A 232 14.31 5.62 -8.94
CA ALA A 232 14.69 5.22 -7.58
C ALA A 232 13.57 4.45 -6.86
N GLU A 233 12.32 4.91 -6.97
CA GLU A 233 11.14 4.22 -6.43
C GLU A 233 10.94 2.84 -7.09
N GLY A 234 11.03 2.77 -8.42
CA GLY A 234 10.85 1.52 -9.16
C GLY A 234 11.94 0.49 -8.83
N THR A 235 13.19 0.93 -8.68
CA THR A 235 14.32 0.10 -8.24
C THR A 235 14.03 -0.48 -6.85
N THR A 236 13.68 0.36 -5.88
CA THR A 236 13.36 -0.09 -4.51
C THR A 236 12.22 -1.10 -4.49
N GLN A 237 11.14 -0.83 -5.24
CA GLN A 237 9.99 -1.72 -5.30
C GLN A 237 10.32 -3.08 -5.93
N THR A 238 11.02 -3.06 -7.07
CA THR A 238 11.35 -4.28 -7.81
C THR A 238 12.39 -5.11 -7.07
N GLU A 239 13.37 -4.46 -6.43
CA GLU A 239 14.36 -5.12 -5.59
C GLU A 239 13.70 -5.82 -4.39
N LEU A 240 12.75 -5.16 -3.70
CA LEU A 240 11.99 -5.78 -2.61
C LEU A 240 11.22 -7.02 -3.07
N LEU A 241 10.59 -6.96 -4.25
CA LEU A 241 9.90 -8.12 -4.81
C LEU A 241 10.85 -9.26 -5.13
N TYR A 242 11.99 -8.96 -5.75
CA TYR A 242 13.02 -9.95 -6.08
C TYR A 242 13.56 -10.65 -4.83
N GLN A 243 13.93 -9.89 -3.80
CA GLN A 243 14.40 -10.42 -2.52
C GLN A 243 13.35 -11.26 -1.81
N THR A 244 12.08 -10.85 -1.89
CA THR A 244 10.96 -11.62 -1.34
C THR A 244 10.79 -12.94 -2.09
N HIS A 245 10.84 -12.90 -3.43
CA HIS A 245 10.64 -14.06 -4.30
C HIS A 245 11.68 -15.16 -4.05
N GLN A 246 12.94 -14.82 -3.75
CA GLN A 246 13.97 -15.80 -3.43
C GLN A 246 13.59 -16.79 -2.31
N THR A 247 12.87 -16.31 -1.28
CA THR A 247 12.40 -17.15 -0.17
C THR A 247 10.94 -17.60 -0.37
N ASN A 248 10.24 -17.01 -1.34
CA ASN A 248 8.82 -17.16 -1.59
C ASN A 248 8.54 -17.39 -3.08
N SER A 249 9.11 -18.45 -3.67
CA SER A 249 9.10 -18.69 -5.12
C SER A 249 7.69 -18.76 -5.75
N ALA A 250 6.68 -19.15 -4.96
CA ALA A 250 5.27 -19.11 -5.39
C ALA A 250 4.75 -17.71 -5.74
N TYR A 251 5.46 -16.66 -5.32
CA TYR A 251 5.17 -15.24 -5.59
C TYR A 251 6.06 -14.67 -6.70
N ASN A 252 6.36 -15.48 -7.72
CA ASN A 252 7.13 -15.10 -8.91
C ASN A 252 6.47 -14.00 -9.76
N ARG A 253 5.14 -13.94 -9.78
CA ARG A 253 4.37 -12.90 -10.46
C ARG A 253 3.67 -11.99 -9.48
N ARG A 254 3.95 -10.69 -9.59
CA ARG A 254 3.47 -9.64 -8.68
C ARG A 254 2.98 -8.44 -9.45
N ILE A 255 2.00 -7.73 -8.92
CA ILE A 255 1.49 -6.50 -9.53
C ILE A 255 1.98 -5.31 -8.73
N VAL A 256 2.69 -4.41 -9.39
CA VAL A 256 3.25 -3.19 -8.80
C VAL A 256 2.56 -1.98 -9.39
N GLN A 257 2.10 -1.09 -8.53
CA GLN A 257 1.71 0.25 -8.92
C GLN A 257 2.94 1.16 -8.99
N SER A 258 3.13 1.82 -10.13
CA SER A 258 4.18 2.81 -10.35
C SER A 258 3.54 4.08 -10.94
N GLY A 259 3.30 5.07 -10.06
CA GLY A 259 2.53 6.26 -10.40
C GLY A 259 1.13 5.94 -10.91
N TYR A 260 0.83 6.37 -12.13
CA TYR A 260 -0.46 6.11 -12.81
C TYR A 260 -0.56 4.70 -13.40
N PHE A 261 0.57 4.00 -13.58
CA PHE A 261 0.61 2.71 -14.25
C PHE A 261 0.64 1.56 -13.25
N LYS A 262 0.15 0.40 -13.70
CA LYS A 262 0.33 -0.87 -13.01
C LYS A 262 1.04 -1.85 -13.93
N TYR A 263 1.99 -2.57 -13.38
CA TYR A 263 2.78 -3.57 -14.10
C TYR A 263 2.66 -4.91 -13.40
N CYS A 264 2.45 -5.97 -14.17
CA CYS A 264 2.72 -7.33 -13.74
C CYS A 264 4.21 -7.59 -13.95
N ILE A 265 4.95 -7.80 -12.86
CA ILE A 265 6.35 -8.19 -12.86
C ILE A 265 6.40 -9.72 -12.76
N ASP A 266 7.07 -10.35 -13.71
CA ASP A 266 7.38 -11.78 -13.70
C ASP A 266 8.88 -11.94 -13.44
N LEU A 267 9.22 -12.45 -12.26
CA LEU A 267 10.60 -12.59 -11.80
C LEU A 267 11.26 -13.88 -12.29
N ASP A 268 10.49 -14.85 -12.79
CA ASP A 268 11.04 -16.05 -13.42
C ASP A 268 11.39 -15.76 -14.88
N GLU A 269 10.49 -15.10 -15.60
CA GLU A 269 10.72 -14.70 -17.00
C GLU A 269 11.55 -13.42 -17.12
N MET A 270 11.76 -12.71 -16.03
CA MET A 270 12.40 -11.39 -15.99
C MET A 270 11.74 -10.43 -16.98
N THR A 271 10.42 -10.27 -16.85
CA THR A 271 9.63 -9.33 -17.66
C THR A 271 8.75 -8.43 -16.81
N GLN A 272 8.39 -7.29 -17.38
CA GLN A 272 7.30 -6.45 -16.90
C GLN A 272 6.24 -6.31 -17.99
N THR A 273 4.97 -6.43 -17.63
CA THR A 273 3.84 -6.23 -18.55
C THR A 273 2.93 -5.14 -18.02
N ASN A 274 2.71 -4.08 -18.80
CA ASN A 274 1.75 -3.05 -18.43
C ASN A 274 0.33 -3.64 -18.46
N ILE A 275 -0.39 -3.56 -17.35
CA ILE A 275 -1.71 -4.21 -17.20
C ILE A 275 -2.77 -3.58 -18.11
N LYS A 276 -2.64 -2.29 -18.44
CA LYS A 276 -3.62 -1.59 -19.26
C LYS A 276 -3.38 -1.80 -20.76
N THR A 277 -2.13 -1.78 -21.19
CA THR A 277 -1.78 -1.86 -22.62
C THR A 277 -1.33 -3.25 -23.07
N ASN A 278 -1.13 -4.19 -22.14
CA ASN A 278 -0.52 -5.50 -22.36
C ASN A 278 0.88 -5.45 -22.98
N LYS A 279 1.52 -4.28 -23.00
CA LYS A 279 2.86 -4.14 -23.52
C LYS A 279 3.85 -4.77 -22.54
N ARG A 280 4.57 -5.79 -23.03
CA ARG A 280 5.60 -6.53 -22.30
C ARG A 280 6.99 -5.98 -22.63
N ARG A 281 7.87 -5.96 -21.64
CA ARG A 281 9.29 -5.58 -21.77
C ARG A 281 10.16 -6.50 -20.92
N HIS A 282 11.36 -6.79 -21.38
CA HIS A 282 12.38 -7.47 -20.58
C HIS A 282 12.93 -6.55 -19.49
N ILE A 283 13.28 -7.13 -18.36
CA ILE A 283 13.87 -6.43 -17.22
C ILE A 283 15.13 -7.17 -16.77
N ARG A 284 16.07 -6.47 -16.13
CA ARG A 284 17.26 -7.09 -15.56
C ARG A 284 17.69 -6.40 -14.27
N ARG A 285 18.33 -7.18 -13.41
CA ARG A 285 19.01 -6.73 -12.21
C ARG A 285 20.50 -6.63 -12.50
N LEU A 286 21.13 -5.53 -12.10
CA LEU A 286 22.58 -5.28 -12.15
C LEU A 286 23.17 -5.35 -10.73
#